data_AF-A0A392P691-F1
#
_entry.id   AF-A0A392P691-F1
#
_cell.length_a   1.000
_cell.length_b   1.000
_cell.length_c   1.000
_cell.angle_alpha   90.00
_cell.angle_beta   90.00
_cell.angle_gamma   90.00
#
_symmetry.space_group_name_H-M   'P 1'
#
loop_
_entity.id
_entity.type
_entity.pdbx_description
1 polymer ?
#
loop_
_entity_poly.entity_id
_entity_poly.type
_entity_poly.pdbx_seq_one_letter_code
_entity_poly.pdbx_strand_id
1 'polypeptide(L)'
;SMSRIDRVLASGDWLALGENPALWVLPRSISDHCPLVFRFNVVNWGPKPFRFNNHWLENKEFHGPNRETYGVGDEKIEKLISEITRLDLLGESVCLSDDEVKWRKLLFAEVWHLKKSKESMIIQRFRAKWLREGDVNSRYFHACIKSRRKHNSIQALQTNDGWAENATDIRQVIVSFFKNHFSTASWSLPRLDGIMFPLLTGDDNDALTRPFQMIEIQEAVLEADGNKSPGPDVFNFAFVKHFWDLLKGEVR
;
A
#
# COMPACT_ATOMS: atom_id res chain seq x y z
N SER A 1 -7.07 -29.23 13.67
CA SER A 1 -7.85 -28.46 12.68
C SER A 1 -8.75 -27.52 13.44
N MET A 2 -8.67 -26.21 13.16
CA MET A 2 -9.53 -25.19 13.78
C MET A 2 -10.97 -25.42 13.28
N SER A 3 -11.88 -25.76 14.18
CA SER A 3 -13.28 -25.92 13.82
C SER A 3 -13.97 -24.54 13.83
N ARG A 4 -15.06 -24.36 13.09
CA ARG A 4 -15.86 -23.09 13.10
C ARG A 4 -16.40 -22.70 14.49
N ILE A 5 -16.23 -23.56 15.49
CA ILE A 5 -16.74 -23.45 16.86
C ILE A 5 -15.69 -22.84 17.81
N ASP A 6 -14.40 -22.83 17.44
CA ASP A 6 -13.32 -22.29 18.28
C ASP A 6 -13.30 -20.74 18.20
N ARG A 7 -14.04 -20.06 19.09
CA ARG A 7 -14.21 -18.59 19.09
C ARG A 7 -13.97 -17.99 20.47
N VAL A 8 -13.48 -16.75 20.49
CA VAL A 8 -13.40 -15.90 21.70
C VAL A 8 -14.27 -14.67 21.50
N LEU A 9 -15.02 -14.30 22.53
CA LEU A 9 -15.75 -13.03 22.59
C LEU A 9 -14.86 -12.01 23.30
N ALA A 10 -14.66 -10.84 22.68
CA ALA A 10 -13.91 -9.73 23.25
C ALA A 10 -14.78 -8.46 23.24
N SER A 11 -14.78 -7.70 24.34
CA SER A 11 -15.48 -6.42 24.41
C SER A 11 -14.74 -5.33 23.63
N GLY A 12 -15.44 -4.24 23.30
CA GLY A 12 -14.82 -3.07 22.65
C GLY A 12 -13.68 -2.49 23.49
N ASP A 13 -13.86 -2.45 24.81
CA ASP A 13 -12.84 -1.98 25.76
C ASP A 13 -11.60 -2.87 25.74
N TRP A 14 -11.77 -4.19 25.62
CA TRP A 14 -10.65 -5.12 25.49
C TRP A 14 -9.87 -4.93 24.19
N LEU A 15 -10.56 -4.66 23.08
CA LEU A 15 -9.91 -4.36 21.81
C LEU A 15 -9.19 -3.00 21.83
N ALA A 16 -9.54 -2.12 22.77
CA ALA A 16 -8.87 -0.84 22.97
C ALA A 16 -7.61 -0.94 23.86
N LEU A 17 -7.44 -2.02 24.62
CA LEU A 17 -6.29 -2.23 25.51
C LEU A 17 -4.97 -2.51 24.77
N GLY A 18 -5.01 -2.91 23.50
CA GLY A 18 -3.80 -3.24 22.75
C GLY A 18 -3.98 -3.25 21.25
N GLU A 19 -2.88 -3.05 20.52
CA GLU A 19 -2.88 -3.12 19.07
C GLU A 19 -2.82 -4.58 18.57
N ASN A 20 -3.57 -4.87 17.50
CA ASN A 20 -3.51 -6.13 16.75
C ASN A 20 -3.78 -7.42 17.58
N PRO A 21 -5.03 -7.62 18.04
CA PRO A 21 -5.41 -8.82 18.80
C PRO A 21 -5.27 -10.09 17.95
N ALA A 22 -4.63 -11.09 18.54
CA ALA A 22 -4.32 -12.38 17.96
C ALA A 22 -4.98 -13.51 18.77
N LEU A 23 -5.50 -14.51 18.06
CA LEU A 23 -6.03 -15.72 18.68
C LEU A 23 -5.16 -16.90 18.26
N TRP A 24 -4.56 -17.56 19.24
CA TRP A 24 -3.66 -18.70 19.04
C TRP A 24 -4.35 -19.98 19.46
N VAL A 25 -4.16 -21.04 18.67
CA VAL A 25 -4.65 -22.38 18.99
C VAL A 25 -3.48 -23.20 19.51
N LEU A 26 -3.56 -23.66 20.76
CA LEU A 26 -2.54 -24.53 21.34
C LEU A 26 -2.76 -25.98 20.92
N PRO A 27 -1.68 -26.81 20.96
CA PRO A 27 -1.79 -28.24 20.73
C PRO A 27 -2.87 -28.87 21.60
N ARG A 28 -3.64 -29.77 20.99
CA ARG A 28 -4.66 -30.56 21.67
C ARG A 28 -3.99 -31.48 22.68
N SER A 29 -4.48 -31.50 23.92
CA SER A 29 -4.07 -32.48 24.93
C SER A 29 -5.07 -33.64 24.98
N ILE A 30 -5.62 -33.97 26.14
CA ILE A 30 -6.63 -35.03 26.36
C ILE A 30 -8.07 -34.57 26.06
N SER A 31 -8.30 -33.27 25.91
CA SER A 31 -9.62 -32.72 25.57
C SER A 31 -9.84 -32.76 24.05
N ASP A 32 -11.09 -32.94 23.65
CA ASP A 32 -11.57 -32.74 22.28
C ASP A 32 -11.53 -31.26 21.84
N HIS A 33 -11.35 -30.33 22.79
CA HIS A 33 -11.15 -28.91 22.55
C HIS A 33 -9.65 -28.53 22.50
N CYS A 34 -9.31 -27.57 21.63
CA CYS A 34 -7.98 -26.99 21.59
C CYS A 34 -7.96 -25.73 22.47
N PRO A 35 -7.05 -25.62 23.46
CA PRO A 35 -6.96 -24.40 24.26
C PRO A 35 -6.65 -23.18 23.39
N LEU A 36 -7.39 -22.10 23.60
CA LEU A 36 -7.24 -20.85 22.86
C LEU A 36 -6.53 -19.82 23.73
N VAL A 37 -5.54 -19.12 23.16
CA VAL A 37 -4.88 -18.00 23.83
C VAL A 37 -5.11 -16.72 23.07
N PHE A 38 -5.80 -15.79 23.72
CA PHE A 38 -5.97 -14.44 23.23
C PHE A 38 -4.80 -13.57 23.70
N ARG A 39 -4.10 -12.93 22.77
CA ARG A 39 -2.91 -12.11 23.05
C ARG A 39 -2.91 -10.86 22.18
N PHE A 40 -2.30 -9.79 22.65
CA PHE A 40 -1.97 -8.63 21.80
C PHE A 40 -0.57 -8.85 21.25
N ASN A 41 -0.42 -8.86 19.93
CA ASN A 41 0.89 -9.06 19.30
C ASN A 41 1.31 -7.81 18.53
N VAL A 42 2.23 -7.05 19.13
CA VAL A 42 2.83 -5.87 18.52
C VAL A 42 4.20 -6.27 17.97
N VAL A 43 4.20 -6.86 16.77
CA VAL A 43 5.45 -7.17 16.06
C VAL A 43 6.02 -5.86 15.48
N ASN A 44 7.14 -5.39 16.02
CA ASN A 44 7.83 -4.20 15.51
C ASN A 44 8.66 -4.55 14.26
N TRP A 45 8.09 -4.29 13.09
CA TRP A 45 8.76 -4.50 11.80
C TRP A 45 9.78 -3.42 11.41
N GLY A 46 9.98 -2.41 12.25
CA GLY A 46 10.79 -1.23 11.96
C GLY A 46 9.96 -0.06 11.40
N PRO A 47 10.63 1.00 10.92
CA PRO A 47 9.96 2.17 10.38
C PRO A 47 9.09 1.79 9.18
N LYS A 48 7.91 2.40 9.07
CA LYS A 48 7.05 2.21 7.90
C LYS A 48 7.83 2.67 6.66
N PRO A 49 7.93 1.84 5.61
CA PRO A 49 8.57 2.27 4.38
C PRO A 49 7.79 3.47 3.84
N PHE A 50 8.51 4.41 3.24
CA PHE A 50 7.92 5.48 2.45
C PHE A 50 6.96 4.88 1.42
N ARG A 51 6.00 5.66 0.94
CA ARG A 51 5.16 5.30 -0.21
C ARG A 51 4.80 6.57 -0.95
N PHE A 52 5.20 6.65 -2.21
CA PHE A 52 4.85 7.77 -3.07
C PHE A 52 3.33 7.81 -3.32
N ASN A 53 2.68 8.95 -3.07
CA ASN A 53 1.26 9.14 -3.40
C ASN A 53 1.12 9.94 -4.68
N ASN A 54 0.38 9.40 -5.65
CA ASN A 54 0.28 9.96 -7.00
C ASN A 54 -0.40 11.33 -7.02
N HIS A 55 -1.30 11.58 -6.08
CA HIS A 55 -1.91 12.90 -5.93
C HIS A 55 -0.89 14.02 -5.67
N TRP A 56 0.29 13.72 -5.13
CA TRP A 56 1.32 14.74 -4.95
C TRP A 56 1.75 15.40 -6.26
N LEU A 57 1.62 14.69 -7.38
CA LEU A 57 1.89 15.20 -8.73
C LEU A 57 0.83 16.20 -9.22
N GLU A 58 -0.34 16.28 -8.58
CA GLU A 58 -1.37 17.27 -8.89
C GLU A 58 -1.02 18.66 -8.33
N ASN A 59 -0.11 18.73 -7.35
CA ASN A 59 0.36 20.00 -6.81
C ASN A 59 1.54 20.53 -7.65
N LYS A 60 1.35 21.68 -8.30
CA LYS A 60 2.38 22.35 -9.11
C LYS A 60 3.61 22.77 -8.30
N GLU A 61 3.49 22.84 -6.97
CA GLU A 61 4.57 23.20 -6.03
C GLU A 61 5.05 21.99 -5.21
N PHE A 62 5.04 20.79 -5.79
CA PHE A 62 5.59 19.62 -5.10
C PHE A 62 7.11 19.72 -4.95
N HIS A 63 7.58 20.21 -3.79
CA HIS A 63 9.00 20.29 -3.43
C HIS A 63 9.50 19.09 -2.60
N GLY A 64 8.70 18.02 -2.50
CA GLY A 64 9.04 16.80 -1.77
C GLY A 64 8.00 16.43 -0.69
N PRO A 65 8.20 15.27 -0.04
CA PRO A 65 7.27 14.78 0.98
C PRO A 65 7.41 15.58 2.29
N ASN A 66 6.64 16.66 2.45
CA ASN A 66 6.52 17.38 3.72
C ASN A 66 5.43 16.75 4.60
N ARG A 67 5.80 16.37 5.83
CA ARG A 67 4.91 15.78 6.84
C ARG A 67 3.80 16.75 7.27
N GLU A 68 4.07 18.05 7.25
CA GLU A 68 3.08 19.09 7.60
C GLU A 68 2.00 19.24 6.52
N THR A 69 2.37 19.13 5.25
CA THR A 69 1.45 19.34 4.13
C THR A 69 0.60 18.10 3.85
N TYR A 70 1.09 16.89 4.13
CA TYR A 70 0.46 15.63 3.71
C TYR A 70 0.13 14.65 4.86
N GLY A 71 0.52 14.95 6.10
CA GLY A 71 0.26 14.12 7.28
C GLY A 71 -0.89 14.59 8.19
N VAL A 72 -1.36 15.83 8.04
CA VAL A 72 -2.29 16.52 8.98
C VAL A 72 -3.61 16.93 8.29
N GLY A 73 -3.98 16.22 7.21
CA GLY A 73 -5.12 16.60 6.37
C GLY A 73 -6.46 16.65 7.11
N ASP A 74 -6.69 15.75 8.08
CA ASP A 74 -7.99 15.65 8.75
C ASP A 74 -8.24 16.81 9.73
N GLU A 75 -7.25 17.16 10.56
CA GLU A 75 -7.35 18.34 11.43
C GLU A 75 -7.46 19.64 10.63
N LYS A 76 -6.74 19.74 9.50
CA LYS A 76 -6.83 20.90 8.60
C LYS A 76 -8.23 21.00 7.98
N ILE A 77 -8.80 19.88 7.51
CA ILE A 77 -10.17 19.83 6.98
C ILE A 77 -11.17 20.26 8.06
N GLU A 78 -11.06 19.74 9.28
CA GLU A 78 -11.94 20.11 10.40
C GLU A 78 -11.88 21.61 10.72
N LYS A 79 -10.67 22.18 10.79
CA LYS A 79 -10.47 23.62 10.99
C LYS A 79 -11.11 24.45 9.87
N LEU A 80 -10.89 24.07 8.61
CA LEU A 80 -11.48 24.79 7.47
C LEU A 80 -13.00 24.69 7.46
N ILE A 81 -13.56 23.52 7.78
CA ILE A 81 -15.02 23.35 7.89
C ILE A 81 -15.57 24.22 9.03
N SER A 82 -14.90 24.26 10.19
CA SER A 82 -15.34 25.10 11.31
C SER A 82 -15.37 26.59 10.95
N GLU A 83 -14.39 27.05 10.17
CA GLU A 83 -14.32 28.44 9.72
C GLU A 83 -15.40 28.76 8.66
N ILE A 84 -15.68 27.82 7.74
CA ILE A 84 -16.81 27.93 6.81
C ILE A 84 -18.13 28.02 7.60
N THR A 85 -18.34 27.15 8.60
CA THR A 85 -19.55 27.18 9.44
C THR A 85 -19.68 28.52 10.18
N ARG A 86 -18.57 29.08 10.67
CA ARG A 86 -18.56 30.40 11.30
C ARG A 86 -19.03 31.50 10.34
N LEU A 87 -18.53 31.49 9.09
CA LEU A 87 -18.95 32.45 8.05
C LEU A 87 -20.40 32.25 7.62
N ASP A 88 -20.89 31.01 7.58
CA ASP A 88 -22.28 30.68 7.23
C ASP A 88 -23.24 31.23 8.29
N LEU A 89 -22.95 31.00 9.58
CA LEU A 89 -23.72 31.54 10.70
C LEU A 89 -23.68 33.08 10.75
N LEU A 90 -22.53 33.68 10.45
CA LEU A 90 -22.42 35.14 10.36
C LEU A 90 -23.31 35.66 9.22
N GLY A 91 -23.30 34.98 8.07
CA GLY A 91 -24.13 35.30 6.89
C GLY A 91 -25.64 35.18 7.12
N GLU A 92 -26.08 34.35 8.06
CA GLU A 92 -27.48 34.23 8.46
C GLU A 92 -27.95 35.42 9.32
N SER A 93 -27.03 36.02 10.10
CA SER A 93 -27.33 37.15 10.98
C SER A 93 -27.08 38.52 10.33
N VAL A 94 -26.07 38.61 9.45
CA VAL A 94 -25.63 39.84 8.79
C VAL A 94 -25.27 39.51 7.34
N CYS A 95 -25.51 40.43 6.40
CA CYS A 95 -25.02 40.26 5.04
C CYS A 95 -23.47 40.23 5.02
N LEU A 96 -22.90 39.17 4.44
CA LEU A 96 -21.45 39.06 4.25
C LEU A 96 -20.94 40.13 3.28
N SER A 97 -19.75 40.66 3.56
CA SER A 97 -19.02 41.50 2.61
C SER A 97 -18.52 40.70 1.41
N ASP A 98 -18.21 41.40 0.31
CA ASP A 98 -17.66 40.78 -0.90
C ASP A 98 -16.35 40.01 -0.62
N ASP A 99 -15.54 40.50 0.31
CA ASP A 99 -14.28 39.85 0.69
C ASP A 99 -14.51 38.59 1.52
N GLU A 100 -15.49 38.58 2.42
CA GLU A 100 -15.90 37.38 3.17
C GLU A 100 -16.50 36.32 2.24
N VAL A 101 -17.29 36.72 1.23
CA VAL A 101 -17.81 35.79 0.22
C VAL A 101 -16.67 35.18 -0.60
N LYS A 102 -15.68 35.98 -1.01
CA LYS A 102 -14.48 35.46 -1.69
C LYS A 102 -13.69 34.51 -0.79
N TRP A 103 -13.48 34.88 0.46
CA TRP A 103 -12.76 34.06 1.43
C TRP A 103 -13.45 32.71 1.65
N ARG A 104 -14.77 32.71 1.85
CA ARG A 104 -15.59 31.50 1.94
C ARG A 104 -15.41 30.58 0.72
N LYS A 105 -15.40 31.14 -0.50
CA LYS A 105 -15.16 30.37 -1.73
C LYS A 105 -13.77 29.72 -1.75
N LEU A 106 -12.73 30.43 -1.31
CA LEU A 106 -11.37 29.89 -1.20
C LEU A 106 -11.29 28.74 -0.19
N LEU A 107 -11.93 28.88 0.97
CA LEU A 107 -11.99 27.82 1.98
C LEU A 107 -12.67 26.55 1.43
N PHE A 108 -13.79 26.70 0.71
CA PHE A 108 -14.46 25.57 0.05
C PHE A 108 -13.57 24.88 -0.99
N ALA A 109 -12.85 25.66 -1.81
CA ALA A 109 -11.93 25.12 -2.79
C ALA A 109 -10.82 24.31 -2.10
N GLU A 110 -10.22 24.84 -1.03
CA GLU A 110 -9.19 24.14 -0.26
C GLU A 110 -9.71 22.84 0.38
N VAL A 111 -10.90 22.86 0.99
CA VAL A 111 -11.54 21.65 1.54
C VAL A 111 -11.75 20.60 0.44
N TRP A 112 -12.21 21.02 -0.74
CA TRP A 112 -12.42 20.12 -1.87
C TRP A 112 -11.10 19.49 -2.33
N HIS A 113 -10.04 20.29 -2.47
CA HIS A 113 -8.71 19.80 -2.82
C HIS A 113 -8.19 18.78 -1.81
N LEU A 114 -8.30 19.05 -0.51
CA LEU A 114 -7.86 18.15 0.56
C LEU A 114 -8.66 16.83 0.58
N LYS A 115 -9.99 16.89 0.37
CA LYS A 115 -10.83 15.69 0.29
C LYS A 115 -10.48 14.84 -0.92
N LYS A 116 -10.31 15.45 -2.10
CA LYS A 116 -9.91 14.76 -3.33
C LYS A 116 -8.53 14.10 -3.19
N SER A 117 -7.59 14.78 -2.52
CA SER A 117 -6.28 14.22 -2.14
C SER A 117 -6.40 12.93 -1.33
N LYS A 118 -7.24 12.95 -0.29
CA LYS A 118 -7.49 11.81 0.59
C LYS A 118 -8.11 10.64 -0.15
N GLU A 119 -9.09 10.90 -1.01
CA GLU A 119 -9.72 9.89 -1.87
C GLU A 119 -8.69 9.24 -2.79
N SER A 120 -7.88 10.03 -3.48
CA SER A 120 -6.81 9.53 -4.37
C SER A 120 -5.82 8.63 -3.62
N MET A 121 -5.40 9.03 -2.41
CA MET A 121 -4.56 8.19 -1.53
C MET A 121 -5.24 6.85 -1.17
N ILE A 122 -6.54 6.86 -0.85
CA ILE A 122 -7.29 5.63 -0.52
C ILE A 122 -7.39 4.72 -1.74
N ILE A 123 -7.71 5.27 -2.91
CA ILE A 123 -7.79 4.54 -4.18
C ILE A 123 -6.45 3.87 -4.49
N GLN A 124 -5.34 4.61 -4.40
CA GLN A 124 -4.01 4.08 -4.66
C GLN A 124 -3.63 2.98 -3.65
N ARG A 125 -3.98 3.14 -2.37
CA ARG A 125 -3.73 2.12 -1.33
C ARG A 125 -4.54 0.84 -1.56
N PHE A 126 -5.78 0.97 -2.02
CA PHE A 126 -6.67 -0.18 -2.24
C PHE A 126 -6.45 -0.85 -3.60
N ARG A 127 -5.86 -0.13 -4.56
CA ARG A 127 -5.72 -0.53 -5.98
C ARG A 127 -7.06 -0.87 -6.63
N ALA A 128 -8.13 -0.17 -6.25
CA ALA A 128 -9.41 -0.30 -6.95
C ALA A 128 -9.35 0.38 -8.31
N LYS A 129 -9.59 -0.39 -9.37
CA LYS A 129 -9.99 0.14 -10.67
C LYS A 129 -11.47 0.51 -10.74
N TRP A 130 -12.29 0.00 -9.81
CA TRP A 130 -13.76 -0.01 -9.86
C TRP A 130 -14.46 1.27 -9.40
N LEU A 131 -13.73 2.30 -8.98
CA LEU A 131 -14.34 3.50 -8.37
C LEU A 131 -14.95 4.48 -9.39
N ARG A 132 -15.10 4.06 -10.65
CA ARG A 132 -15.66 4.91 -11.70
C ARG A 132 -17.15 5.18 -11.52
N GLU A 133 -17.84 4.49 -10.59
CA GLU A 133 -19.29 4.57 -10.41
C GLU A 133 -19.71 4.65 -8.92
N GLY A 134 -19.59 5.83 -8.31
CA GLY A 134 -20.76 6.41 -7.62
C GLY A 134 -21.04 6.14 -6.13
N ASP A 135 -20.09 5.76 -5.26
CA ASP A 135 -20.33 5.85 -3.81
C ASP A 135 -19.11 6.31 -2.99
N VAL A 136 -19.32 7.34 -2.16
CA VAL A 136 -18.34 8.03 -1.27
C VAL A 136 -18.18 7.24 0.05
N ASN A 137 -18.35 5.92 0.00
CA ASN A 137 -18.33 5.10 1.21
C ASN A 137 -16.91 4.76 1.64
N SER A 138 -16.22 5.74 2.23
CA SER A 138 -14.89 5.57 2.84
C SER A 138 -14.87 4.47 3.91
N ARG A 139 -15.98 4.22 4.62
CA ARG A 139 -16.09 3.18 5.66
C ARG A 139 -15.87 1.78 5.09
N TYR A 140 -16.42 1.47 3.92
CA TYR A 140 -16.17 0.20 3.23
C TYR A 140 -14.68 0.02 2.94
N PHE A 141 -14.02 1.01 2.35
CA PHE A 141 -12.60 0.94 2.04
C PHE A 141 -11.72 0.84 3.29
N HIS A 142 -12.06 1.58 4.35
CA HIS A 142 -11.38 1.45 5.65
C HIS A 142 -11.54 0.04 6.23
N ALA A 143 -12.71 -0.58 6.12
CA ALA A 143 -12.94 -1.96 6.54
C ALA A 143 -12.11 -2.95 5.70
N CYS A 144 -12.05 -2.77 4.38
CA CYS A 144 -11.21 -3.58 3.50
C CYS A 144 -9.72 -3.43 3.80
N ILE A 145 -9.24 -2.21 4.06
CA ILE A 145 -7.84 -1.94 4.45
C ILE A 145 -7.53 -2.62 5.78
N LYS A 146 -8.41 -2.49 6.78
CA LYS A 146 -8.24 -3.15 8.09
C LYS A 146 -8.21 -4.67 7.94
N SER A 147 -9.14 -5.23 7.16
CA SER A 147 -9.21 -6.67 6.89
C SER A 147 -7.94 -7.19 6.19
N ARG A 148 -7.51 -6.53 5.10
CA ARG A 148 -6.27 -6.88 4.40
C ARG A 148 -5.03 -6.74 5.28
N ARG A 149 -4.94 -5.69 6.10
CA ARG A 149 -3.84 -5.52 7.07
C ARG A 149 -3.80 -6.68 8.06
N LYS A 150 -4.95 -7.09 8.59
CA LYS A 150 -5.05 -8.23 9.51
C LYS A 150 -4.66 -9.54 8.82
N HIS A 151 -5.19 -9.80 7.62
CA HIS A 151 -4.89 -11.01 6.85
C HIS A 151 -3.42 -11.11 6.44
N ASN A 152 -2.80 -9.99 6.06
CA ASN A 152 -1.41 -9.95 5.60
C ASN A 152 -0.40 -9.77 6.75
N SER A 153 -0.87 -9.66 8.00
CA SER A 153 0.00 -9.55 9.16
C SER A 153 0.53 -10.93 9.53
N ILE A 154 1.83 -11.14 9.36
CA ILE A 154 2.50 -12.34 9.87
C ILE A 154 2.70 -12.15 11.38
N GLN A 155 1.90 -12.86 12.18
CA GLN A 155 1.97 -12.79 13.64
C GLN A 155 3.05 -13.71 14.20
N ALA A 156 3.19 -14.90 13.62
CA ALA A 156 4.25 -15.84 13.95
C ALA A 156 4.41 -16.88 12.84
N LEU A 157 5.57 -17.54 12.83
CA LEU A 157 5.84 -18.69 11.97
C LEU A 157 6.17 -19.91 12.83
N GLN A 158 5.56 -21.05 12.51
CA GLN A 158 5.94 -22.32 13.12
C GLN A 158 7.15 -22.88 12.38
N THR A 159 8.20 -23.19 13.13
CA THR A 159 9.43 -23.84 12.64
C THR A 159 9.62 -25.18 13.36
N ASN A 160 10.61 -25.96 12.94
CA ASN A 160 10.96 -27.22 13.61
C ASN A 160 11.45 -26.99 15.05
N ASP A 161 12.04 -25.82 15.33
CA ASP A 161 12.58 -25.45 16.64
C ASP A 161 11.57 -24.69 17.52
N GLY A 162 10.33 -24.51 17.05
CA GLY A 162 9.25 -23.82 17.76
C GLY A 162 8.67 -22.62 17.02
N TRP A 163 7.98 -21.74 17.74
CA TRP A 163 7.32 -20.55 17.18
C TRP A 163 8.27 -19.36 17.13
N ALA A 164 8.45 -18.77 15.94
CA ALA A 164 9.11 -17.48 15.78
C ALA A 164 8.04 -16.37 15.86
N GLU A 165 8.07 -15.58 16.94
CA GLU A 165 7.08 -14.54 17.23
C GLU A 165 7.63 -13.12 17.04
N ASN A 166 8.94 -12.92 17.18
CA ASN A 166 9.57 -11.61 17.03
C ASN A 166 9.87 -11.29 15.57
N ALA A 167 9.89 -10.00 15.22
CA ALA A 167 10.16 -9.54 13.85
C ALA A 167 11.52 -10.03 13.31
N THR A 168 12.55 -10.03 14.17
CA THR A 168 13.90 -10.47 13.81
C THR A 168 13.92 -11.96 13.47
N ASP A 169 13.32 -12.77 14.32
CA ASP A 169 13.27 -14.23 14.17
C ASP A 169 12.45 -14.60 12.93
N ILE A 170 11.27 -14.00 12.77
CA ILE A 170 10.42 -14.20 11.58
C ILE A 170 11.18 -13.81 10.31
N ARG A 171 11.89 -12.67 10.29
CA ARG A 171 12.69 -12.24 9.14
C ARG A 171 13.78 -13.26 8.81
N GLN A 172 14.50 -13.74 9.82
CA GLN A 172 15.56 -14.71 9.64
C GLN A 172 15.03 -16.04 9.08
N VAL A 173 13.90 -16.53 9.60
CA VAL A 173 13.21 -17.74 9.13
C VAL A 173 12.77 -17.60 7.67
N ILE A 174 12.17 -16.46 7.30
CA ILE A 174 11.75 -16.23 5.91
C ILE A 174 12.96 -16.21 4.98
N VAL A 175 14.02 -15.49 5.35
CA VAL A 175 15.23 -15.38 4.55
C VAL A 175 15.91 -16.73 4.40
N SER A 176 16.06 -17.51 5.47
CA SER A 176 16.67 -18.83 5.42
C SER A 176 15.84 -19.80 4.57
N PHE A 177 14.51 -19.79 4.73
CA PHE A 177 13.59 -20.60 3.95
C PHE A 177 13.77 -20.33 2.44
N PHE A 178 13.68 -19.07 2.02
CA PHE A 178 13.79 -18.73 0.59
C PHE A 178 15.22 -18.91 0.05
N LYS A 179 16.26 -18.64 0.85
CA LYS A 179 17.63 -18.97 0.46
C LYS A 179 17.79 -20.46 0.17
N ASN A 180 17.25 -21.32 1.02
CA ASN A 180 17.30 -22.77 0.82
C ASN A 180 16.38 -23.21 -0.33
N HIS A 181 15.20 -22.62 -0.45
CA HIS A 181 14.24 -22.96 -1.51
C HIS A 181 14.76 -22.61 -2.91
N PHE A 182 15.42 -21.45 -3.04
CA PHE A 182 16.06 -21.02 -4.28
C PHE A 182 17.52 -21.46 -4.39
N SER A 183 18.07 -22.13 -3.36
CA SER A 183 19.38 -22.76 -3.50
C SER A 183 19.25 -23.88 -4.53
N THR A 184 20.19 -23.91 -5.46
CA THR A 184 20.17 -24.88 -6.54
C THR A 184 20.33 -26.27 -5.96
N ALA A 185 19.25 -27.06 -5.93
CA ALA A 185 19.39 -28.49 -5.78
C ALA A 185 20.21 -28.98 -6.98
N SER A 186 21.26 -29.77 -6.74
CA SER A 186 22.04 -30.42 -7.79
C SER A 186 21.18 -31.51 -8.43
N TRP A 187 20.18 -31.12 -9.21
CA TRP A 187 19.49 -32.01 -10.11
C TRP A 187 20.44 -32.29 -11.26
N SER A 188 20.64 -33.57 -11.57
CA SER A 188 21.20 -33.95 -12.86
C SER A 188 20.20 -33.52 -13.92
N LEU A 189 20.34 -32.28 -14.40
CA LEU A 189 19.57 -31.79 -15.54
C LEU A 189 19.71 -32.82 -16.66
N PRO A 190 18.60 -33.38 -17.16
CA PRO A 190 18.69 -34.27 -18.30
C PRO A 190 19.36 -33.50 -19.43
N ARG A 191 20.42 -34.07 -19.98
CA ARG A 191 21.02 -33.49 -21.18
C ARG A 191 19.96 -33.58 -22.28
N LEU A 192 19.62 -32.44 -22.89
CA LEU A 192 18.68 -32.37 -24.01
C LEU A 192 19.35 -32.85 -25.32
N ASP A 193 20.27 -33.81 -25.21
CA ASP A 193 21.06 -34.34 -26.31
C ASP A 193 20.10 -35.03 -27.30
N GLY A 194 20.12 -34.60 -28.56
CA GLY A 194 19.26 -35.15 -29.62
C GLY A 194 17.90 -34.48 -29.81
N ILE A 195 17.56 -33.46 -29.02
CA ILE A 195 16.35 -32.64 -29.26
C ILE A 195 16.71 -31.47 -30.17
N MET A 196 16.10 -31.42 -31.36
CA MET A 196 16.21 -30.27 -32.24
C MET A 196 15.22 -29.19 -31.81
N PHE A 197 15.73 -28.13 -31.18
CA PHE A 197 14.95 -26.91 -30.97
C PHE A 197 14.90 -26.10 -32.27
N PRO A 198 13.76 -25.45 -32.58
CA PRO A 198 13.73 -24.43 -33.62
C PRO A 198 14.82 -23.39 -33.31
N LEU A 199 15.81 -23.28 -34.20
CA LEU A 199 16.83 -22.25 -34.06
C LEU A 199 16.26 -20.95 -34.59
N LEU A 200 16.45 -19.87 -33.83
CA LEU A 200 16.24 -18.52 -34.30
C LEU A 200 17.15 -18.28 -35.50
N THR A 201 16.66 -17.54 -36.49
CA THR A 201 17.50 -17.13 -37.61
C THR A 201 18.57 -16.15 -37.13
N GLY A 202 19.62 -15.92 -37.93
CA GLY A 202 20.63 -14.90 -37.62
C GLY A 202 19.99 -13.53 -37.41
N ASP A 203 19.04 -13.18 -38.28
CA ASP A 203 18.29 -11.92 -38.22
C ASP A 203 17.45 -11.80 -36.94
N ASP A 204 16.81 -12.89 -36.48
CA ASP A 204 16.04 -12.89 -35.23
C ASP A 204 16.96 -12.70 -34.01
N ASN A 205 18.13 -13.33 -34.00
CA ASN A 205 19.12 -13.15 -32.93
C ASN A 205 19.66 -11.71 -32.90
N ASP A 206 19.99 -11.16 -34.06
CA ASP A 206 20.45 -9.78 -34.18
C ASP A 206 19.35 -8.79 -33.74
N ALA A 207 18.09 -9.08 -34.05
CA ALA A 207 16.96 -8.30 -33.60
C ALA A 207 16.71 -8.39 -32.08
N LEU A 208 16.82 -9.57 -31.48
CA LEU A 208 16.59 -9.79 -30.04
C LEU A 208 17.73 -9.28 -29.15
N THR A 209 18.94 -9.22 -29.68
CA THR A 209 20.13 -8.77 -28.95
C THR A 209 20.45 -7.28 -29.15
N ARG A 210 19.71 -6.59 -30.03
CA ARG A 210 19.89 -5.15 -30.27
C ARG A 210 19.60 -4.35 -28.98
N PRO A 211 20.35 -3.27 -28.73
CA PRO A 211 20.04 -2.37 -27.63
C PRO A 211 18.70 -1.67 -27.84
N PHE A 212 17.97 -1.44 -26.76
CA PHE A 212 16.71 -0.68 -26.79
C PHE A 212 16.97 0.75 -27.23
N GLN A 213 16.11 1.25 -28.12
CA GLN A 213 16.16 2.64 -28.53
C GLN A 213 15.44 3.52 -27.51
N MET A 214 15.90 4.77 -27.36
CA MET A 214 15.28 5.73 -26.44
C MET A 214 13.78 5.94 -26.74
N ILE A 215 13.38 5.88 -28.01
CA ILE A 215 11.98 5.97 -28.43
C ILE A 215 11.16 4.79 -27.90
N GLU A 216 11.67 3.56 -28.00
CA GLU A 216 11.01 2.35 -27.49
C GLU A 216 10.84 2.42 -25.97
N ILE A 217 11.87 2.90 -25.27
CA ILE A 217 11.82 3.09 -23.82
C ILE A 217 10.78 4.16 -23.44
N GLN A 218 10.77 5.29 -24.15
CA GLN A 218 9.80 6.37 -23.90
C GLN A 218 8.37 5.90 -24.13
N GLU A 219 8.10 5.16 -25.21
CA GLU A 219 6.78 4.59 -25.49
C GLU A 219 6.35 3.62 -24.38
N ALA A 220 7.24 2.71 -23.97
CA ALA A 220 6.95 1.77 -22.89
C ALA A 220 6.65 2.48 -21.55
N VAL A 221 7.40 3.54 -21.23
CA VAL A 221 7.16 4.36 -20.03
C VAL A 221 5.82 5.06 -20.12
N LEU A 222 5.45 5.62 -21.26
CA LEU A 222 4.18 6.31 -21.47
C LEU A 222 2.97 5.35 -21.46
N GLU A 223 3.12 4.12 -21.95
CA GLU A 223 2.05 3.11 -21.94
C GLU A 223 1.84 2.49 -20.54
N ALA A 224 2.89 2.38 -19.73
CA ALA A 224 2.83 1.74 -18.43
C ALA A 224 1.79 2.36 -17.48
N ASP A 225 0.98 1.55 -16.78
CA ASP A 225 0.01 2.06 -15.81
C ASP A 225 0.72 2.72 -14.60
N GLY A 226 0.52 4.03 -14.41
CA GLY A 226 1.18 4.82 -13.37
C GLY A 226 0.79 4.42 -11.94
N ASN A 227 -0.35 3.73 -11.76
CA ASN A 227 -0.86 3.28 -10.46
C ASN A 227 -0.36 1.88 -10.07
N LYS A 228 0.60 1.31 -10.81
CA LYS A 228 1.18 0.00 -10.51
C LYS A 228 1.99 0.01 -9.21
N SER A 229 2.32 -1.19 -8.73
CA SER A 229 3.17 -1.37 -7.56
C SER A 229 4.49 -0.62 -7.74
N PRO A 230 4.94 0.15 -6.74
CA PRO A 230 6.28 0.70 -6.76
C PRO A 230 7.33 -0.42 -6.66
N GLY A 231 8.52 -0.14 -7.17
CA GLY A 231 9.68 -1.00 -7.01
C GLY A 231 10.28 -0.94 -5.60
N PRO A 232 11.46 -1.57 -5.38
CA PRO A 232 12.22 -1.46 -4.14
C PRO A 232 12.59 -0.01 -3.78
N ASP A 233 12.71 0.84 -4.80
CA ASP A 233 12.96 2.28 -4.73
C ASP A 233 11.75 3.11 -4.27
N VAL A 234 10.59 2.47 -4.10
CA VAL A 234 9.37 3.05 -3.54
C VAL A 234 8.63 4.02 -4.48
N PHE A 235 9.17 4.26 -5.68
CA PHE A 235 8.54 5.04 -6.74
C PHE A 235 7.76 4.14 -7.71
N ASN A 236 6.66 4.66 -8.23
CA ASN A 236 5.87 3.97 -9.25
C ASN A 236 6.00 4.67 -10.60
N PHE A 237 5.38 4.08 -11.63
CA PHE A 237 5.43 4.64 -12.98
C PHE A 237 4.78 6.03 -13.10
N ALA A 238 3.88 6.45 -12.19
CA ALA A 238 3.36 7.82 -12.22
C ALA A 238 4.47 8.85 -11.94
N PHE A 239 5.36 8.55 -10.99
CA PHE A 239 6.56 9.37 -10.75
C PHE A 239 7.47 9.39 -11.97
N VAL A 240 7.81 8.21 -12.51
CA VAL A 240 8.73 8.08 -13.67
C VAL A 240 8.19 8.84 -14.87
N LYS A 241 6.89 8.73 -15.17
CA LYS A 241 6.23 9.47 -16.24
C LYS A 241 6.31 10.98 -16.04
N HIS A 242 6.06 11.45 -14.82
CA HIS A 242 6.02 12.87 -14.52
C HIS A 242 7.42 13.52 -14.64
N PHE A 243 8.45 12.81 -14.19
CA PHE A 243 9.84 13.29 -14.24
C PHE A 243 10.64 12.71 -15.40
N TRP A 244 9.97 12.15 -16.42
CA TRP A 244 10.63 11.44 -17.52
C TRP A 244 11.66 12.31 -18.23
N ASP A 245 11.34 13.59 -18.47
CA ASP A 245 12.26 14.52 -19.15
C ASP A 245 13.56 14.77 -18.39
N LEU A 246 13.54 14.64 -17.06
CA LEU A 246 14.72 14.73 -16.21
C LEU A 246 15.49 13.41 -16.16
N LEU A 247 14.77 12.28 -16.13
CA LEU A 247 15.34 10.95 -15.92
C LEU A 247 15.85 10.28 -17.20
N LYS A 248 15.30 10.62 -18.37
CA LYS A 248 15.60 9.95 -19.65
C LYS A 248 17.09 9.96 -20.03
N GLY A 249 17.88 10.92 -19.53
CA GLY A 249 19.32 10.98 -19.76
C GLY A 249 20.14 9.98 -18.92
N GLU A 250 19.57 9.42 -17.86
CA GLU A 250 20.23 8.48 -16.96
C GLU A 250 19.88 7.01 -17.27
N VAL A 251 18.83 6.78 -18.06
CA VAL A 251 18.43 5.43 -18.51
C VAL A 251 19.34 4.99 -19.64
N ARG A 252 20.10 3.92 -19.41
CA ARG A 252 21.02 3.30 -20.38
C ARG A 252 20.60 1.88 -20.72
#